data_AF-A0A964JUX9-F1
#
_entry.id   AF-A0A964JUX9-F1
#
_cell.length_a   1.000
_cell.length_b   1.000
_cell.length_c   1.000
_cell.angle_alpha   90.00
_cell.angle_beta   90.00
_cell.angle_gamma   90.00
#
_symmetry.space_group_name_H-M   'P 1'
#
loop_
_entity.id
_entity.type
_entity.pdbx_description
1 polymer ?
#
loop_
_entity_poly.entity_id
_entity_poly.type
_entity_poly.pdbx_seq_one_letter_code
_entity_poly.pdbx_strand_id
1 'polypeptide(L)'
;MKPKVNVIGDTFVPLTRTLLENPKYRSLGINARRLIDFLGLEYLQHGRATNGYLLAPRRQLESAGIGARHVSLAIEEAEQAGLVVVKRGTGKRPSTYALTWVPMGTPPPATRKRPVGSVATSEGRPLQ
;
A
#
# COMPACT_ATOMS: atom_id res chain seq x y z
N MET A 1 14.05 -23.49 28.69
CA MET A 1 12.99 -23.20 27.70
C MET A 1 13.61 -22.35 26.59
N LYS A 2 13.83 -22.90 25.39
CA LYS A 2 14.42 -22.13 24.28
C LYS A 2 13.33 -21.22 23.70
N PRO A 3 13.59 -19.92 23.45
CA PRO A 3 12.60 -19.05 22.84
C PRO A 3 12.26 -19.60 21.44
N LYS A 4 10.97 -19.67 21.13
CA LYS A 4 10.47 -19.99 19.79
C LYS A 4 10.93 -18.85 18.88
N VAL A 5 11.97 -19.11 18.08
CA VAL A 5 12.53 -18.14 17.13
C VAL A 5 11.48 -17.90 16.03
N ASN A 6 11.32 -16.62 15.65
CA ASN A 6 10.36 -16.17 14.64
C ASN A 6 10.41 -17.03 13.38
N VAL A 7 9.26 -17.63 13.04
CA VAL A 7 9.11 -18.59 11.92
C VAL A 7 8.90 -17.88 10.57
N ILE A 8 8.89 -16.55 10.53
CA ILE A 8 8.66 -15.78 9.29
C ILE A 8 9.77 -14.73 9.18
N GLY A 9 10.81 -15.03 8.40
CA GLY A 9 11.98 -14.18 8.17
C GLY A 9 11.75 -13.10 7.12
N ASP A 10 10.57 -12.48 7.10
CA ASP A 10 10.18 -11.54 6.05
C ASP A 10 10.47 -10.07 6.37
N THR A 11 10.29 -9.26 5.34
CA THR A 11 10.34 -7.81 5.40
C THR A 11 9.21 -7.28 6.30
N PHE A 12 9.56 -6.45 7.28
CA PHE A 12 8.65 -5.80 8.24
C PHE A 12 8.54 -4.28 8.05
N VAL A 13 7.43 -3.68 8.52
CA VAL A 13 7.29 -2.22 8.70
C VAL A 13 7.61 -1.90 10.16
N PRO A 14 8.55 -0.99 10.46
CA PRO A 14 8.83 -0.64 11.85
C PRO A 14 7.66 0.15 12.44
N LEU A 15 7.15 -0.29 13.59
CA LEU A 15 6.31 0.54 14.45
C LEU A 15 7.20 1.03 15.60
N THR A 16 7.46 2.33 15.65
CA THR A 16 8.32 2.90 16.69
C THR A 16 7.58 2.96 18.02
N ARG A 17 8.32 2.98 19.13
CA ARG A 17 7.74 3.19 20.46
C ARG A 17 6.90 4.47 20.50
N THR A 18 7.42 5.56 19.97
CA THR A 18 6.73 6.86 19.88
C THR A 18 5.40 6.75 19.16
N LEU A 19 5.33 5.97 18.07
CA LEU A 19 4.08 5.73 17.35
C LEU A 19 3.08 4.92 18.20
N LEU A 20 3.54 3.86 18.88
CA LEU A 20 2.70 3.00 19.71
C LEU A 20 2.17 3.72 20.96
N GLU A 21 2.92 4.68 21.48
CA GLU A 21 2.52 5.54 22.60
C GLU A 21 1.66 6.74 22.16
N ASN A 22 1.68 7.11 20.87
CA ASN A 22 0.92 8.25 20.35
C ASN A 22 -0.59 8.06 20.54
N PRO A 23 -1.27 8.94 21.30
CA PRO A 23 -2.72 8.83 21.54
C PRO A 23 -3.53 8.78 20.25
N LYS A 24 -3.14 9.53 19.22
CA LYS A 24 -3.83 9.56 17.93
C LYS A 24 -3.78 8.21 17.21
N TYR A 25 -2.68 7.47 17.34
CA TYR A 25 -2.55 6.13 16.77
C TYR A 25 -3.38 5.10 17.54
N ARG A 26 -3.41 5.23 18.87
CA ARG A 26 -4.18 4.34 19.75
C ARG A 26 -5.68 4.56 19.68
N SER A 27 -6.13 5.77 19.37
CA SER A 27 -7.55 6.12 19.27
C SER A 27 -8.17 5.86 17.90
N LEU A 28 -7.40 5.37 16.91
CA LEU A 28 -7.92 5.12 15.58
C LEU A 28 -9.05 4.10 15.58
N GLY A 29 -10.08 4.39 14.80
CA GLY A 29 -11.10 3.44 14.41
C GLY A 29 -10.52 2.27 13.61
N ILE A 30 -11.23 1.14 13.65
CA ILE A 30 -10.79 -0.11 13.02
C ILE A 30 -10.52 0.05 11.51
N ASN A 31 -11.29 0.90 10.82
CA ASN A 31 -11.13 1.10 9.38
C ASN A 31 -9.86 1.91 9.06
N ALA A 32 -9.55 2.96 9.82
CA ALA A 32 -8.29 3.69 9.68
C ALA A 32 -7.09 2.80 10.03
N ARG A 33 -7.25 1.91 11.02
CA ARG A 33 -6.20 0.94 11.33
C ARG A 33 -5.94 -0.04 10.18
N ARG A 34 -7.00 -0.58 9.57
CA ARG A 34 -6.91 -1.43 8.37
C ARG A 34 -6.28 -0.69 7.19
N LEU A 35 -6.55 0.60 7.03
CA LEU A 35 -5.91 1.42 6.00
C LEU A 35 -4.40 1.53 6.24
N ILE A 36 -3.97 1.77 7.49
CA ILE A 36 -2.55 1.80 7.84
C ILE A 36 -1.88 0.45 7.54
N ASP A 37 -2.52 -0.65 7.94
CA ASP A 37 -1.99 -1.98 7.70
C ASP A 37 -1.89 -2.27 6.19
N PHE A 38 -2.90 -1.87 5.40
CA PHE A 38 -2.88 -1.97 3.94
C PHE A 38 -1.73 -1.17 3.32
N LEU A 39 -1.54 0.08 3.73
CA LEU A 39 -0.43 0.93 3.24
C LEU A 39 0.92 0.36 3.66
N GLY A 40 1.01 -0.25 4.84
CA GLY A 40 2.19 -1.00 5.28
C GLY A 40 2.50 -2.15 4.33
N LEU A 41 1.51 -2.95 3.95
CA LEU A 41 1.70 -4.04 2.98
C LEU A 41 2.13 -3.53 1.60
N GLU A 42 1.50 -2.48 1.08
CA GLU A 42 1.91 -1.84 -0.18
C GLU A 42 3.37 -1.38 -0.11
N TYR A 43 3.76 -0.72 0.99
CA TYR A 43 5.14 -0.28 1.22
C TYR A 43 6.13 -1.45 1.24
N LEU A 44 5.76 -2.59 1.83
CA LEU A 44 6.58 -3.80 1.84
C LEU A 44 6.67 -4.45 0.46
N GLN A 45 5.59 -4.50 -0.30
CA GLN A 45 5.56 -5.06 -1.66
C GLN A 45 6.51 -4.35 -2.61
N HIS A 46 6.72 -3.04 -2.41
CA HIS A 46 7.69 -2.23 -3.17
C HIS A 46 9.08 -2.19 -2.53
N GLY A 47 9.43 -3.18 -1.71
CA GLY A 47 10.76 -3.31 -1.13
C GLY A 47 11.15 -2.14 -0.21
N ARG A 48 10.17 -1.49 0.43
CA ARG A 48 10.36 -0.34 1.33
C ARG A 48 10.93 0.92 0.67
N ALA A 49 10.82 1.06 -0.65
CA ALA A 49 11.47 2.14 -1.40
C ALA A 49 10.56 3.29 -1.85
N THR A 50 9.24 3.13 -1.77
CA THR A 50 8.28 4.00 -2.48
C THR A 50 7.29 4.75 -1.57
N ASN A 51 7.62 4.93 -0.29
CA ASN A 51 6.77 5.71 0.62
C ASN A 51 6.54 7.13 0.06
N GLY A 52 5.28 7.60 0.06
CA GLY A 52 4.86 8.82 -0.65
C GLY A 52 4.24 8.57 -2.03
N TYR A 53 4.46 7.38 -2.59
CA TYR A 53 3.89 6.91 -3.85
C TYR A 53 3.00 5.68 -3.67
N LEU A 54 2.65 5.35 -2.42
CA LEU A 54 1.79 4.22 -2.11
C LEU A 54 0.41 4.45 -2.74
N LEU A 55 -0.15 3.39 -3.31
CA LEU A 55 -1.49 3.42 -3.88
C LEU A 55 -2.45 2.69 -2.96
N ALA A 56 -3.68 3.19 -2.89
CA ALA A 56 -4.77 2.53 -2.16
C ALA A 56 -6.03 2.48 -3.03
N PRO A 57 -6.05 1.66 -4.10
CA PRO A 57 -7.22 1.53 -4.95
C PRO A 57 -8.44 1.11 -4.12
N ARG A 58 -9.56 1.81 -4.29
CA ARG A 58 -10.76 1.64 -3.46
C ARG A 58 -11.25 0.19 -3.39
N ARG A 59 -11.21 -0.55 -4.50
CA ARG A 59 -11.58 -1.98 -4.56
C ARG A 59 -10.66 -2.88 -3.73
N GLN A 60 -9.37 -2.55 -3.66
CA GLN A 60 -8.42 -3.31 -2.85
C GLN A 60 -8.61 -3.01 -1.37
N LEU A 61 -8.93 -1.76 -1.00
CA LEU A 61 -9.32 -1.41 0.37
C LEU A 61 -10.60 -2.12 0.81
N GLU A 62 -11.59 -2.23 -0.07
CA GLU A 62 -12.80 -3.03 0.16
C GLU A 62 -12.46 -4.50 0.43
N SER A 63 -11.58 -5.09 -0.40
CA SER A 63 -11.11 -6.47 -0.24
C SER A 63 -10.28 -6.67 1.03
N ALA A 64 -9.59 -5.62 1.50
CA ALA A 64 -8.88 -5.57 2.77
C ALA A 64 -9.81 -5.37 3.99
N GLY A 65 -11.13 -5.40 3.77
CA GLY A 65 -12.14 -5.36 4.83
C GLY A 65 -12.59 -3.97 5.24
N ILE A 66 -12.29 -2.92 4.46
CA ILE A 66 -12.83 -1.58 4.68
C ILE A 66 -14.10 -1.44 3.86
N GLY A 67 -15.26 -1.52 4.50
CA GLY A 67 -16.55 -1.37 3.80
C GLY A 67 -16.60 -0.06 3.00
N ALA A 68 -17.14 -0.11 1.77
CA ALA A 68 -17.05 1.00 0.81
C ALA A 68 -17.41 2.37 1.41
N ARG A 69 -18.51 2.47 2.16
CA ARG A 69 -18.96 3.72 2.80
C ARG A 69 -17.96 4.31 3.82
N HIS A 70 -17.06 3.50 4.37
CA HIS A 70 -16.08 3.92 5.37
C HIS A 70 -14.70 4.26 4.79
N VAL A 71 -14.45 3.99 3.50
CA VAL A 71 -13.12 4.20 2.90
C VAL A 71 -12.70 5.67 2.98
N SER A 72 -13.59 6.61 2.65
CA SER A 72 -13.26 8.04 2.69
C SER A 72 -13.00 8.50 4.12
N LEU A 73 -13.86 8.10 5.06
CA LEU A 73 -13.72 8.41 6.49
C LEU A 73 -12.43 7.83 7.08
N ALA A 74 -12.04 6.61 6.70
CA ALA A 74 -10.80 5.99 7.17
C ALA A 74 -9.56 6.75 6.69
N ILE A 75 -9.59 7.25 5.44
CA ILE A 75 -8.51 8.08 4.88
C ILE A 75 -8.44 9.42 5.61
N GLU A 76 -9.58 10.08 5.79
CA GLU A 76 -9.67 11.38 6.48
C GLU A 76 -9.21 11.27 7.93
N GLU A 77 -9.65 10.23 8.66
CA GLU A 77 -9.23 9.97 10.04
C GLU A 77 -7.70 9.78 10.14
N ALA A 78 -7.12 8.95 9.27
CA ALA A 78 -5.68 8.71 9.27
C ALA A 78 -4.85 9.96 8.89
N GLU A 79 -5.39 10.80 8.00
CA GLU A 79 -4.81 12.08 7.60
C GLU A 79 -4.88 13.11 8.73
N GLN A 80 -6.04 13.29 9.35
CA GLN A 80 -6.24 14.19 10.50
C GLN A 80 -5.41 13.77 11.71
N ALA A 81 -5.20 12.46 11.89
CA ALA A 81 -4.31 11.93 12.91
C ALA A 81 -2.83 12.28 12.66
N GLY A 82 -2.45 12.73 11.45
CA GLY A 82 -1.07 12.99 11.06
C GLY A 82 -0.24 11.72 10.88
N LEU A 83 -0.90 10.58 10.66
CA LEU A 83 -0.28 9.27 10.50
C LEU A 83 -0.08 8.93 9.02
N VAL A 84 -0.92 9.51 8.16
CA VAL A 84 -0.85 9.37 6.72
C VAL A 84 -0.83 10.76 6.07
N VAL A 85 0.08 10.97 5.13
CA VAL A 85 0.04 12.14 4.22
C VAL A 85 -0.67 11.71 2.95
N VAL A 86 -1.66 12.48 2.51
CA VAL A 86 -2.40 12.20 1.28
C VAL A 86 -2.10 13.26 0.23
N LYS A 87 -1.56 12.83 -0.91
CA LYS A 87 -1.48 13.65 -2.12
C LYS A 87 -2.67 13.32 -3.00
N ARG A 88 -3.69 14.18 -2.98
CA ARG A 88 -4.93 13.96 -3.75
C ARG A 88 -4.63 13.97 -5.25
N GLY A 89 -5.13 12.94 -5.95
CA GLY A 89 -5.02 12.84 -7.39
C GLY A 89 -6.03 13.75 -8.11
N THR A 90 -5.76 14.05 -9.38
CA THR A 90 -6.64 14.84 -10.25
C THR A 90 -7.00 14.09 -11.52
N GLY A 91 -8.29 14.12 -11.88
CA GLY A 91 -8.81 13.44 -13.07
C GLY A 91 -8.56 11.92 -13.01
N LYS A 92 -7.75 11.41 -13.95
CA LYS A 92 -7.38 9.98 -14.01
C LYS A 92 -6.19 9.61 -13.12
N ARG A 93 -5.52 10.59 -12.50
CA ARG A 93 -4.39 10.33 -11.60
C ARG A 93 -4.92 9.89 -10.23
N PRO A 94 -4.49 8.73 -9.71
CA PRO A 94 -4.89 8.31 -8.37
C PRO A 94 -4.24 9.19 -7.30
N SER A 95 -4.84 9.20 -6.11
CA SER A 95 -4.18 9.75 -4.93
C SER A 95 -3.02 8.85 -4.50
N THR A 96 -1.96 9.45 -3.98
CA THR A 96 -0.84 8.73 -3.38
C THR A 96 -0.74 9.01 -1.88
N TYR A 97 -0.13 8.07 -1.16
CA TYR A 97 -0.11 8.06 0.30
C TYR A 97 1.32 7.88 0.83
N ALA A 98 1.58 8.42 2.02
CA ALA A 98 2.81 8.20 2.77
C ALA A 98 2.52 7.90 4.24
N LEU A 99 3.22 6.93 4.83
CA LEU A 99 3.27 6.74 6.28
C LEU A 99 4.27 7.73 6.88
N THR A 100 3.90 8.44 7.95
CA THR A 100 4.69 9.57 8.47
C THR A 100 5.89 9.20 9.32
N TRP A 101 5.99 7.94 9.75
CA TRP A 101 7.07 7.46 10.63
C TRP A 101 8.14 6.63 9.91
N VAL A 102 8.03 6.45 8.59
CA VAL A 102 9.04 5.81 7.76
C VAL A 102 9.60 6.82 6.75
N PRO A 103 10.86 6.67 6.29
CA PRO A 103 11.46 7.60 5.35
C PRO A 103 10.66 7.73 4.06
N MET A 104 10.67 8.92 3.44
CA MET A 104 10.11 9.12 2.11
C MET A 104 10.93 8.37 1.07
N GLY A 105 10.23 7.80 0.10
CA GLY A 105 10.80 7.02 -0.98
C GLY A 105 10.98 7.79 -2.27
N THR A 106 11.47 7.09 -3.28
CA THR A 106 11.51 7.57 -4.66
C THR A 106 10.28 7.06 -5.44
N PRO A 107 9.87 7.77 -6.50
CA PRO A 107 8.79 7.30 -7.35
C PRO A 107 9.16 5.93 -7.94
N PRO A 108 8.21 4.97 -7.98
CA PRO A 108 8.45 3.71 -8.66
C PRO A 108 8.77 3.97 -10.14
N PRO A 109 9.61 3.13 -10.78
CA PRO A 109 9.91 3.26 -12.19
C PRO A 109 8.59 3.22 -12.99
N ALA A 110 8.46 4.12 -13.95
CA ALA A 110 7.26 4.21 -14.78
C ALA A 110 7.04 2.87 -15.50
N THR A 111 6.01 2.12 -15.11
CA THR A 111 5.64 0.89 -15.78
C THR A 111 5.01 1.23 -17.12
N ARG A 112 5.79 1.13 -18.20
CA ARG A 112 5.24 1.12 -19.56
C ARG A 112 4.39 -0.15 -19.68
N LYS A 113 3.07 -0.02 -19.79
CA LYS A 113 2.19 -1.17 -20.05
C LYS A 113 2.69 -1.88 -21.30
N ARG A 114 3.07 -3.16 -21.20
CA ARG A 114 3.30 -3.99 -22.40
C ARG A 114 2.01 -3.96 -23.22
N PRO A 115 2.06 -3.66 -24.54
CA PRO A 115 0.87 -3.79 -25.37
C PRO A 115 0.39 -5.25 -25.28
N VAL A 116 -0.87 -5.42 -24.89
CA VAL A 116 -1.58 -6.69 -25.00
C VAL A 116 -1.85 -6.89 -26.48
N GLY A 117 -1.08 -7.76 -27.14
CA GLY A 117 -1.30 -8.10 -28.54
C GLY A 117 -0.02 -8.25 -29.36
N SER A 118 0.67 -9.38 -29.20
CA SER A 118 1.27 -10.04 -30.36
C SER A 118 0.98 -11.52 -30.17
N VAL A 119 -0.22 -11.91 -30.62
CA VAL A 119 -0.46 -13.30 -31.01
C VAL A 119 0.45 -13.50 -32.20
N ALA A 120 1.57 -14.20 -31.98
CA ALA A 120 2.42 -14.63 -33.07
C ALA A 120 1.56 -15.58 -33.93
N THR A 121 1.26 -15.13 -35.15
CA THR A 121 0.74 -15.95 -36.24
C THR A 121 1.59 -17.21 -36.33
N SER A 122 0.99 -18.37 -36.06
CA SER A 122 1.61 -19.66 -36.34
C SER A 122 1.62 -19.85 -37.86
N GLU A 123 2.74 -19.55 -38.51
CA GLU A 123 2.94 -19.95 -39.90
C GLU A 123 3.05 -21.48 -40.02
N GLY A 124 2.43 -22.00 -41.07
CA GLY A 124 2.24 -23.41 -41.32
C GLY A 124 3.54 -24.19 -41.55
N ARG A 125 3.53 -25.44 -41.10
CA ARG A 125 4.49 -26.47 -41.52
C ARG A 125 4.36 -26.73 -43.03
N PRO A 126 5.45 -26.77 -43.80
CA PRO A 126 5.43 -27.45 -45.09
C PRO A 126 5.49 -28.97 -44.83
N LEU A 127 4.62 -29.71 -45.51
CA LEU A 127 4.76 -31.15 -45.68
C LEU A 127 5.89 -31.38 -46.70
N GLN A 128 6.98 -32.01 -46.25
CA GLN A 128 7.79 -32.92 -47.06
C GLN A 128 8.17 -34.12 -46.20
#